data_AF-A0A354QRA0-F1
#
_entry.id   AF-A0A354QRA0-F1
#
_cell.length_a   1.000
_cell.length_b   1.000
_cell.length_c   1.000
_cell.angle_alpha   90.00
_cell.angle_beta   90.00
_cell.angle_gamma   90.00
#
_symmetry.space_group_name_H-M   'P 1'
#
loop_
_entity.id
_entity.type
_entity.pdbx_description
1 polymer ?
#
loop_
_entity_poly.entity_id
_entity_poly.type
_entity_poly.pdbx_seq_one_letter_code
_entity_poly.pdbx_strand_id
1 'polypeptide(L)'
;MITVLMATYNGEKFIEQQLDSIRSQTLPADRVIILDDCSTDKTFDIVDTFIQKYNLVTWEIYQNESNQGHYRTFINLTKMVDKGYTFFSDQDDIWDDCKIELMMKEFYNSQISMVFCKSRYINETGEVIKELDTTSKSRIYPVKKILQSWPSGYQTVFRSEVLKTIIEKNILNTLVFSFMMYYLVCFLAYSERLLNWTQF
;
A
#
# COMPACT_ATOMS: atom_id res chain seq x y z
N MET A 1 -8.87 0.75 16.32
CA MET A 1 -7.99 1.74 15.67
C MET A 1 -7.59 1.21 14.32
N ILE A 2 -8.13 1.84 13.29
CA ILE A 2 -7.87 1.62 11.88
C ILE A 2 -6.96 2.75 11.41
N THR A 3 -5.77 2.42 10.93
CA THR A 3 -4.80 3.37 10.41
C THR A 3 -4.56 3.08 8.94
N VAL A 4 -4.68 4.10 8.08
CA VAL A 4 -4.26 4.03 6.68
C VAL A 4 -2.86 4.64 6.56
N LEU A 5 -1.94 3.91 5.92
CA LEU A 5 -0.59 4.37 5.61
C LEU A 5 -0.46 4.59 4.11
N MET A 6 -0.12 5.81 3.71
CA MET A 6 0.04 6.18 2.30
C MET A 6 1.44 6.70 2.03
N ALA A 7 2.10 6.15 1.01
CA ALA A 7 3.33 6.71 0.47
C ALA A 7 3.02 7.53 -0.79
N THR A 8 3.63 8.70 -0.93
CA THR A 8 3.47 9.55 -2.11
C THR A 8 4.83 9.92 -2.72
N TYR A 9 4.88 10.05 -4.05
CA TYR A 9 6.00 10.60 -4.80
C TYR A 9 5.55 11.02 -6.20
N ASN A 10 5.57 12.32 -6.50
CA ASN A 10 5.19 12.89 -7.79
C ASN A 10 3.81 12.40 -8.32
N GLY A 11 2.79 12.45 -7.45
CA GLY A 11 1.44 11.95 -7.65
C GLY A 11 0.36 13.01 -7.89
N GLU A 12 0.72 14.26 -8.21
CA GLU A 12 -0.21 15.41 -8.21
C GLU A 12 -1.48 15.19 -9.05
N LYS A 13 -1.41 14.33 -10.07
CA LYS A 13 -2.52 14.04 -10.98
C LYS A 13 -3.64 13.19 -10.37
N PHE A 14 -3.30 12.29 -9.45
CA PHE A 14 -4.22 11.24 -8.98
C PHE A 14 -4.50 11.33 -7.47
N ILE A 15 -3.59 11.97 -6.72
CA ILE A 15 -3.64 11.99 -5.26
C ILE A 15 -4.96 12.53 -4.71
N GLU A 16 -5.54 13.59 -5.28
CA GLU A 16 -6.80 14.15 -4.77
C GLU A 16 -7.96 13.15 -4.85
N GLN A 17 -8.05 12.37 -5.93
CA GLN A 17 -9.08 11.35 -6.08
C GLN A 17 -8.89 10.20 -5.07
N GLN A 18 -7.64 9.79 -4.85
CA GLN A 18 -7.36 8.73 -3.89
C GLN A 18 -7.64 9.17 -2.44
N LEU A 19 -7.26 10.41 -2.07
CA LEU A 19 -7.59 10.99 -0.77
C LEU A 19 -9.11 11.03 -0.57
N ASP A 20 -9.87 11.42 -1.59
CA ASP A 20 -11.33 11.47 -1.50
C ASP A 20 -11.94 10.07 -1.29
N SER A 21 -11.43 9.05 -1.99
CA SER A 21 -11.91 7.66 -1.83
C SER A 21 -11.67 7.06 -0.44
N ILE A 22 -10.60 7.49 0.25
CA ILE A 22 -10.34 7.10 1.64
C ILE A 22 -11.24 7.88 2.59
N ARG A 23 -11.46 9.18 2.32
CA ARG A 23 -12.31 10.06 3.13
C ARG A 23 -13.78 9.64 3.07
N SER A 24 -14.25 9.11 1.93
CA SER A 24 -15.65 8.71 1.69
C SER A 24 -16.02 7.31 2.19
N GLN A 25 -15.08 6.57 2.80
CA GLN A 25 -15.34 5.20 3.24
C GLN A 25 -16.53 5.11 4.20
N THR A 26 -17.39 4.09 4.00
CA THR A 26 -18.58 3.83 4.85
C THR A 26 -18.20 3.58 6.31
N LEU A 27 -17.02 3.00 6.53
CA LEU A 27 -16.36 2.93 7.82
C LEU A 27 -15.09 3.81 7.75
N PRO A 28 -15.09 4.99 8.40
CA PRO A 28 -13.93 5.88 8.36
C PRO A 28 -12.71 5.27 9.05
N ALA A 29 -11.53 5.57 8.54
CA ALA A 29 -10.28 5.29 9.25
C ALA A 29 -10.19 6.19 10.50
N ASP A 30 -9.68 5.64 11.61
CA ASP A 30 -9.44 6.42 12.82
C ASP A 30 -8.27 7.40 12.62
N ARG A 31 -7.29 7.03 11.79
CA ARG A 31 -6.09 7.81 11.49
C ARG A 31 -5.62 7.56 10.07
N VAL A 32 -5.09 8.59 9.41
CA VAL A 32 -4.42 8.46 8.11
C VAL A 32 -3.04 9.12 8.22
N ILE A 33 -2.00 8.39 7.83
CA ILE A 33 -0.62 8.87 7.85
C ILE A 33 -0.08 8.81 6.44
N ILE A 34 0.32 9.97 5.93
CA ILE A 34 0.83 10.17 4.58
C ILE A 34 2.30 10.55 4.71
N LEU A 35 3.18 9.86 3.99
CA LEU A 35 4.60 10.18 3.93
C LEU A 35 5.00 10.43 2.48
N ASP A 36 5.28 11.69 2.20
CA ASP A 36 5.78 12.14 0.91
C ASP A 36 7.29 11.89 0.79
N ASP A 37 7.68 11.19 -0.26
CA ASP A 37 9.06 10.78 -0.50
C ASP A 37 9.87 11.86 -1.25
N CYS A 38 9.76 13.10 -0.76
CA CYS A 38 10.41 14.28 -1.32
C CYS A 38 9.96 14.56 -2.77
N SER A 39 8.64 14.69 -2.97
CA SER A 39 8.07 15.05 -4.27
C SER A 39 8.59 16.40 -4.77
N THR A 40 8.76 16.49 -6.08
CA THR A 40 9.19 17.70 -6.80
C THR A 40 8.05 18.46 -7.47
N ASP A 41 6.86 17.84 -7.50
CA ASP A 41 5.62 18.43 -8.00
C ASP A 41 4.74 18.94 -6.84
N LYS A 42 3.46 19.20 -7.09
CA LYS A 42 2.54 19.76 -6.09
C LYS A 42 1.95 18.71 -5.13
N THR A 43 2.42 17.47 -5.14
CA THR A 43 1.80 16.37 -4.36
C THR A 43 1.63 16.72 -2.88
N PHE A 44 2.70 17.19 -2.23
CA PHE A 44 2.66 17.55 -0.81
C PHE A 44 1.64 18.66 -0.53
N ASP A 45 1.67 19.74 -1.32
CA ASP A 45 0.78 20.90 -1.19
C ASP A 45 -0.68 20.52 -1.39
N ILE A 46 -0.97 19.62 -2.35
CA ILE A 46 -2.33 19.12 -2.61
C ILE A 46 -2.85 18.38 -1.39
N VAL A 47 -2.04 17.50 -0.79
CA VAL A 47 -2.45 16.74 0.39
C VAL A 47 -2.68 17.66 1.59
N ASP A 48 -1.74 18.57 1.89
CA ASP A 48 -1.88 19.51 3.01
C ASP A 48 -3.14 20.39 2.86
N THR A 49 -3.35 20.93 1.66
CA THR A 49 -4.54 21.72 1.33
C THR A 49 -5.82 20.89 1.48
N PHE A 50 -5.81 19.62 1.05
CA PHE A 50 -6.95 18.73 1.16
C PHE A 50 -7.33 18.45 2.62
N ILE A 51 -6.35 18.17 3.47
CA ILE A 51 -6.53 17.94 4.91
C ILE A 51 -7.19 19.17 5.57
N GLN A 52 -6.69 20.37 5.24
CA GLN A 52 -7.24 21.63 5.75
C GLN A 52 -8.66 21.90 5.23
N LYS A 53 -8.89 21.72 3.92
CA LYS A 53 -10.19 21.93 3.25
C LYS A 53 -11.32 21.13 3.89
N TYR A 54 -11.06 19.89 4.29
CA TYR A 54 -12.06 18.99 4.88
C TYR A 54 -11.95 18.85 6.40
N ASN A 55 -11.10 19.64 7.06
CA ASN A 55 -10.86 19.62 8.51
C ASN A 55 -10.58 18.20 9.05
N LEU A 56 -9.69 17.47 8.36
CA LEU A 56 -9.36 16.07 8.66
C LEU A 56 -8.34 15.98 9.80
N VAL A 57 -8.78 16.26 11.02
CA VAL A 57 -7.90 16.39 12.21
C VAL A 57 -7.10 15.15 12.59
N THR A 58 -7.46 13.97 12.09
CA THR A 58 -6.73 12.70 12.31
C THR A 58 -5.88 12.27 11.12
N TRP A 59 -5.73 13.14 10.12
CA TRP A 59 -4.88 12.93 8.95
C TRP A 59 -3.59 13.73 9.14
N GLU A 60 -2.47 13.04 8.97
CA GLU A 60 -1.14 13.59 9.19
C GLU A 60 -0.33 13.41 7.90
N ILE A 61 0.31 14.48 7.44
CA ILE A 61 1.28 14.42 6.34
C ILE A 61 2.68 14.76 6.85
N TYR A 62 3.64 13.97 6.39
CA TYR A 62 5.07 14.13 6.64
C TYR A 62 5.81 14.10 5.31
N GLN A 63 7.06 14.56 5.32
CA GLN A 63 7.94 14.51 4.16
C GLN A 63 9.31 13.94 4.55
N ASN A 64 9.85 13.06 3.71
CA ASN A 64 11.23 12.61 3.82
C ASN A 64 12.20 13.74 3.43
N GLU A 65 13.39 13.75 4.04
CA GLU A 65 14.46 14.72 3.71
C GLU A 65 15.02 14.54 2.29
N SER A 66 14.88 13.34 1.73
CA SER A 66 15.29 12.98 0.37
C SER A 66 14.48 11.79 -0.11
N ASN A 67 14.40 11.60 -1.43
CA ASN A 67 13.76 10.43 -2.01
C ASN A 67 14.50 9.15 -1.60
N GLN A 68 13.85 8.29 -0.82
CA GLN A 68 14.38 7.01 -0.33
C GLN A 68 13.79 5.79 -1.08
N GLY A 69 12.86 6.03 -2.00
CA GLY A 69 12.08 5.04 -2.71
C GLY A 69 10.91 4.49 -1.88
N HIS A 70 9.84 4.11 -2.58
CA HIS A 70 8.58 3.60 -2.02
C HIS A 70 8.77 2.56 -0.89
N TYR A 71 9.70 1.60 -1.06
CA TYR A 71 9.96 0.56 -0.06
C TYR A 71 10.39 1.13 1.29
N ARG A 72 11.35 2.07 1.28
CA ARG A 72 11.87 2.66 2.51
C ARG A 72 10.84 3.58 3.14
N THR A 73 10.08 4.30 2.32
CA THR A 73 8.96 5.14 2.74
C THR A 73 7.90 4.33 3.49
N PHE A 74 7.47 3.18 2.95
CA PHE A 74 6.56 2.28 3.66
C PHE A 74 7.16 1.67 4.94
N ILE A 75 8.46 1.35 4.96
CA ILE A 75 9.14 0.95 6.22
C ILE A 75 9.04 2.07 7.27
N ASN A 76 9.23 3.32 6.89
CA ASN A 76 9.15 4.43 7.83
C ASN A 76 7.71 4.62 8.33
N LEU A 77 6.71 4.58 7.44
CA LEU A 77 5.29 4.62 7.79
C LEU A 77 4.90 3.52 8.79
N THR A 78 5.35 2.28 8.55
CA THR A 78 5.00 1.16 9.43
C THR A 78 5.55 1.29 10.85
N LYS A 79 6.65 2.02 11.05
CA LYS A 79 7.18 2.32 12.39
C LYS A 79 6.32 3.32 13.17
N MET A 80 5.39 4.02 12.50
CA MET A 80 4.50 5.01 13.12
C MET A 80 3.21 4.40 13.69
N VAL A 81 3.07 3.07 13.63
CA VAL A 81 1.89 2.34 14.08
C VAL A 81 2.27 1.23 15.05
N ASP A 82 1.62 1.19 16.21
CA ASP A 82 1.90 0.21 17.26
C ASP A 82 0.86 -0.91 17.38
N LYS A 83 -0.43 -0.60 17.20
CA LYS A 83 -1.54 -1.51 17.48
C LYS A 83 -2.75 -1.21 16.60
N GLY A 84 -3.63 -2.19 16.46
CA GLY A 84 -4.88 -2.06 15.73
C GLY A 84 -4.80 -2.69 14.35
N TYR A 85 -5.31 -1.99 13.34
CA TYR A 85 -5.39 -2.46 11.97
C TYR A 85 -4.74 -1.47 11.03
N THR A 86 -3.86 -1.95 10.16
CA THR A 86 -3.09 -1.13 9.24
C THR A 86 -3.45 -1.47 7.81
N PHE A 87 -3.96 -0.49 7.08
CA PHE A 87 -4.13 -0.55 5.64
C PHE A 87 -2.95 0.16 4.97
N PHE A 88 -2.51 -0.36 3.83
CA PHE A 88 -1.57 0.33 2.96
C PHE A 88 -2.33 0.92 1.78
N SER A 89 -1.89 2.09 1.33
CA SER A 89 -2.43 2.80 0.18
C SER A 89 -1.30 3.34 -0.67
N ASP A 90 -1.43 3.17 -1.99
CA ASP A 90 -0.67 3.95 -2.94
C ASP A 90 -1.44 5.26 -3.25
N GLN A 91 -0.80 6.19 -3.95
CA GLN A 91 -1.31 7.54 -4.23
C GLN A 91 -2.25 7.62 -5.45
N ASP A 92 -2.21 6.60 -6.30
CA ASP A 92 -2.81 6.55 -7.64
C ASP A 92 -3.88 5.45 -7.79
N ASP A 93 -4.35 4.93 -6.65
CA ASP A 93 -5.51 4.03 -6.58
C ASP A 93 -6.84 4.79 -6.46
N ILE A 94 -7.94 4.03 -6.47
CA ILE A 94 -9.26 4.49 -6.01
C ILE A 94 -9.87 3.36 -5.19
N TRP A 95 -10.24 3.63 -3.94
CA TRP A 95 -10.89 2.62 -3.09
C TRP A 95 -12.41 2.57 -3.31
N ASP A 96 -12.96 1.35 -3.32
CA ASP A 96 -14.40 1.17 -3.21
C ASP A 96 -14.89 1.65 -1.84
N ASP A 97 -16.03 2.35 -1.80
CA ASP A 97 -16.54 3.03 -0.59
C ASP A 97 -16.69 2.12 0.64
N CYS A 98 -16.90 0.81 0.44
CA CYS A 98 -17.10 -0.16 1.52
C CYS A 98 -15.86 -1.02 1.84
N LYS A 99 -14.68 -0.70 1.26
CA LYS A 99 -13.46 -1.51 1.40
C LYS A 99 -13.08 -1.71 2.87
N ILE A 100 -12.95 -0.64 3.65
CA ILE A 100 -12.57 -0.75 5.07
C ILE A 100 -13.60 -1.58 5.82
N GLU A 101 -14.89 -1.27 5.67
CA GLU A 101 -15.97 -1.96 6.37
C GLU A 101 -15.98 -3.47 6.09
N LEU A 102 -15.89 -3.86 4.81
CA LEU A 102 -15.91 -5.26 4.39
C LEU A 102 -14.67 -6.02 4.87
N MET A 103 -13.48 -5.43 4.74
CA MET A 103 -12.25 -6.09 5.19
C MET A 103 -12.20 -6.22 6.72
N MET A 104 -12.74 -5.24 7.44
CA MET A 104 -12.80 -5.29 8.90
C MET A 104 -13.76 -6.37 9.42
N LYS A 105 -14.81 -6.73 8.65
CA LYS A 105 -15.75 -7.79 9.04
C LYS A 105 -15.07 -9.15 9.23
N GLU A 106 -14.02 -9.44 8.46
CA GLU A 106 -13.28 -10.70 8.52
C GLU A 106 -12.49 -10.88 9.83
N PHE A 107 -12.17 -9.80 10.55
CA PHE A 107 -11.45 -9.88 11.82
C PHE A 107 -12.34 -10.15 13.03
N TYR A 108 -13.67 -10.07 12.89
CA TYR A 108 -14.58 -10.37 14.00
C TYR A 108 -14.53 -11.85 14.35
N ASN A 109 -14.29 -12.15 15.63
CA ASN A 109 -14.23 -13.52 16.17
C ASN A 109 -13.22 -14.45 15.48
N SER A 110 -12.19 -13.89 14.82
CA SER A 110 -11.20 -14.65 14.07
C SER A 110 -9.77 -14.34 14.52
N GLN A 111 -8.91 -15.35 14.45
CA GLN A 111 -7.45 -15.23 14.66
C GLN A 111 -6.73 -14.81 13.36
N ILE A 112 -7.43 -14.11 12.45
CA ILE A 112 -6.87 -13.69 11.18
C ILE A 112 -5.86 -12.56 11.40
N SER A 113 -4.68 -12.70 10.82
CA SER A 113 -3.59 -11.72 10.89
C SER A 113 -3.59 -10.71 9.74
N MET A 114 -4.14 -11.11 8.59
CA MET A 114 -4.11 -10.35 7.34
C MET A 114 -5.35 -10.69 6.51
N VAL A 115 -5.95 -9.67 5.91
CA VAL A 115 -7.04 -9.79 4.93
C VAL A 115 -6.62 -9.05 3.67
N PHE A 116 -6.97 -9.58 2.50
CA PHE A 116 -6.75 -8.91 1.23
C PHE A 116 -8.01 -9.01 0.36
N CYS A 117 -8.24 -8.00 -0.48
CA CYS A 117 -9.40 -7.91 -1.37
C CYS A 117 -9.02 -8.05 -2.85
N LYS A 118 -10.02 -8.17 -3.72
CA LYS A 118 -9.84 -8.03 -5.17
C LYS A 118 -9.47 -6.58 -5.52
N SER A 119 -8.87 -6.39 -6.69
CA SER A 119 -8.78 -5.09 -7.35
C SER A 119 -9.18 -5.18 -8.81
N ARG A 120 -9.45 -4.02 -9.40
CA ARG A 120 -9.69 -3.82 -10.83
C ARG A 120 -8.59 -2.90 -11.35
N TYR A 121 -8.06 -3.20 -12.52
CA TYR A 121 -7.19 -2.27 -13.22
C TYR A 121 -8.06 -1.25 -13.93
N ILE A 122 -7.77 0.01 -13.68
CA ILE A 122 -8.41 1.16 -14.33
C ILE A 122 -7.37 1.90 -15.18
N ASN A 123 -7.82 2.60 -16.22
CA ASN A 123 -6.98 3.57 -16.93
C ASN A 123 -6.97 4.92 -16.19
N GLU A 124 -6.24 5.90 -16.74
CA GLU A 124 -6.14 7.26 -16.21
C GLU A 124 -7.47 8.04 -16.20
N THR A 125 -8.50 7.58 -16.94
CA THR A 125 -9.84 8.17 -16.94
C THR A 125 -10.80 7.47 -15.96
N GLY A 126 -10.33 6.44 -15.26
CA GLY A 126 -11.11 5.65 -14.30
C GLY A 126 -11.92 4.50 -14.90
N GLU A 127 -11.77 4.22 -16.20
CA GLU A 127 -12.45 3.11 -16.86
C GLU A 127 -11.77 1.78 -16.54
N VAL A 128 -12.56 0.76 -16.21
CA VAL A 128 -12.06 -0.58 -15.90
C VAL A 128 -11.53 -1.26 -17.17
N ILE A 129 -10.22 -1.54 -17.18
CA ILE A 129 -9.54 -2.28 -18.26
C ILE A 129 -9.63 -3.79 -18.01
N LYS A 130 -9.50 -4.22 -16.76
CA LYS A 130 -9.39 -5.63 -16.40
C LYS A 130 -9.79 -5.90 -14.96
N GLU A 131 -10.54 -6.97 -14.77
CA GLU A 131 -10.83 -7.52 -13.45
C GLU A 131 -9.88 -8.68 -13.14
N LEU A 132 -9.42 -8.75 -11.90
CA LEU A 132 -8.62 -9.87 -11.42
C LEU A 132 -9.50 -10.85 -10.64
N ASP A 133 -9.39 -12.13 -11.00
CA ASP A 133 -9.97 -13.19 -10.21
C ASP A 133 -9.22 -13.35 -8.89
N THR A 134 -9.98 -13.46 -7.79
CA THR A 134 -9.45 -13.92 -6.51
C THR A 134 -10.36 -14.99 -5.93
N THR A 135 -9.78 -15.84 -5.09
CA THR A 135 -10.52 -16.86 -4.34
C THR A 135 -10.83 -16.35 -2.94
N SER A 136 -12.07 -16.50 -2.48
CA SER A 136 -12.53 -16.14 -1.14
C SER A 136 -12.14 -17.17 -0.06
N LYS A 137 -10.96 -17.79 -0.17
CA LYS A 137 -10.52 -18.88 0.73
C LYS A 137 -9.53 -18.38 1.77
N SER A 138 -9.90 -18.47 3.05
CA SER A 138 -8.97 -18.28 4.16
C SER A 138 -7.91 -19.39 4.17
N ARG A 139 -6.65 -19.02 4.35
CA ARG A 139 -5.52 -19.96 4.36
C ARG A 139 -4.50 -19.55 5.41
N ILE A 140 -3.88 -20.53 6.05
CA ILE A 140 -2.74 -20.31 6.94
C ILE A 140 -1.47 -20.44 6.09
N TYR A 141 -0.62 -19.43 6.14
CA TYR A 141 0.67 -19.40 5.46
C TYR A 141 1.80 -19.21 6.47
N PRO A 142 2.94 -19.89 6.30
CA PRO A 142 4.15 -19.53 7.02
C PRO A 142 4.52 -18.06 6.73
N VAL A 143 4.92 -17.30 7.74
CA VAL A 143 5.29 -15.87 7.61
C VAL A 143 6.28 -15.65 6.47
N LYS A 144 7.29 -16.53 6.32
CA LYS A 144 8.26 -16.48 5.23
C LYS A 144 7.61 -16.54 3.84
N LYS A 145 6.55 -17.34 3.66
CA LYS A 145 5.83 -17.48 2.39
C LYS A 145 4.95 -16.26 2.10
N ILE A 146 4.32 -15.68 3.12
CA ILE A 146 3.59 -14.41 2.99
C ILE A 146 4.55 -13.33 2.52
N LEU A 147 5.74 -13.26 3.12
CA LEU A 147 6.71 -12.24 2.76
C LEU A 147 7.31 -12.46 1.36
N GLN A 148 7.51 -13.70 0.90
CA GLN A 148 8.03 -14.01 -0.45
C GLN A 148 7.00 -13.83 -1.58
N SER A 149 5.72 -13.77 -1.26
CA SER A 149 4.63 -13.67 -2.23
C SER A 149 3.55 -12.74 -1.70
N TRP A 150 4.00 -11.58 -1.22
CA TRP A 150 3.17 -10.58 -0.55
C TRP A 150 2.11 -10.05 -1.55
N PRO A 151 0.81 -10.17 -1.26
CA PRO A 151 -0.21 -9.51 -2.08
C PRO A 151 0.02 -8.00 -2.05
N SER A 152 -0.13 -7.32 -3.18
CA SER A 152 0.19 -5.89 -3.31
C SER A 152 -0.41 -5.07 -2.17
N GLY A 153 0.41 -4.18 -1.59
CA GLY A 153 0.10 -3.48 -0.33
C GLY A 153 -1.29 -2.84 -0.32
N TYR A 154 -1.65 -2.13 -1.39
CA TYR A 154 -2.94 -1.46 -1.54
C TYR A 154 -4.19 -2.35 -1.39
N GLN A 155 -4.05 -3.68 -1.51
CA GLN A 155 -5.16 -4.62 -1.35
C GLN A 155 -5.35 -5.10 0.09
N THR A 156 -4.46 -4.74 1.01
CA THR A 156 -4.26 -5.48 2.26
C THR A 156 -4.56 -4.66 3.51
N VAL A 157 -4.99 -5.38 4.54
CA VAL A 157 -5.03 -4.90 5.92
C VAL A 157 -4.40 -5.94 6.84
N PHE A 158 -3.62 -5.46 7.81
CA PHE A 158 -2.95 -6.27 8.81
C PHE A 158 -3.40 -5.90 10.21
N ARG A 159 -3.37 -6.88 11.11
CA ARG A 159 -3.18 -6.58 12.54
C ARG A 159 -1.81 -5.92 12.73
N SER A 160 -1.77 -4.70 13.29
CA SER A 160 -0.53 -3.92 13.35
C SER A 160 0.59 -4.62 14.14
N GLU A 161 0.26 -5.43 15.14
CA GLU A 161 1.23 -6.24 15.89
C GLU A 161 2.01 -7.25 15.03
N VAL A 162 1.42 -7.70 13.92
CA VAL A 162 2.07 -8.61 12.96
C VAL A 162 3.15 -7.87 12.19
N LEU A 163 2.87 -6.63 11.75
CA LEU A 163 3.84 -5.76 11.07
C LEU A 163 5.02 -5.44 11.98
N LYS A 164 4.74 -5.10 13.24
CA LYS A 164 5.78 -4.85 14.25
C LYS A 164 6.70 -6.05 14.43
N THR A 165 6.12 -7.24 14.57
CA THR A 165 6.89 -8.50 14.68
C THR A 165 7.77 -8.75 13.46
N ILE A 166 7.29 -8.45 12.25
CA ILE A 166 8.04 -8.61 10.98
C ILE A 166 9.24 -7.65 10.94
N ILE A 167 9.06 -6.40 11.39
CA ILE A 167 10.10 -5.36 11.40
C ILE A 167 11.14 -5.65 12.49
N GLU A 168 10.72 -5.88 13.73
CA GLU A 168 11.61 -6.09 14.89
C GLU A 168 12.49 -7.33 14.75
N LYS A 169 11.95 -8.41 14.17
CA LYS A 169 12.71 -9.63 13.90
C LYS A 169 13.65 -9.51 12.69
N ASN A 170 13.77 -8.30 12.11
CA ASN A 170 14.61 -8.00 10.96
C ASN A 170 14.35 -8.92 9.76
N ILE A 171 13.13 -9.46 9.66
CA ILE A 171 12.77 -10.43 8.62
C ILE A 171 12.82 -9.74 7.26
N LEU A 172 12.45 -8.46 7.22
CA LEU A 172 12.51 -7.61 6.04
C LEU A 172 13.94 -7.48 5.49
N ASN A 173 14.97 -7.20 6.30
CA ASN A 173 16.35 -7.10 5.79
C ASN A 173 16.90 -8.45 5.27
N THR A 174 16.42 -9.57 5.81
CA THR A 174 16.79 -10.91 5.32
C THR A 174 16.13 -11.21 3.96
N LEU A 175 14.98 -10.57 3.67
CA LEU A 175 14.20 -10.74 2.45
C LEU A 175 14.43 -9.68 1.38
N VAL A 176 14.88 -8.46 1.73
CA VAL A 176 15.34 -7.45 0.76
C VAL A 176 16.41 -8.04 -0.15
N PHE A 177 17.31 -8.85 0.42
CA PHE A 177 18.29 -9.62 -0.36
C PHE A 177 17.64 -10.54 -1.41
N SER A 178 16.46 -11.09 -1.12
CA SER A 178 15.71 -11.94 -2.06
C SER A 178 14.80 -11.17 -3.02
N PHE A 179 14.23 -10.04 -2.62
CA PHE A 179 13.43 -9.17 -3.50
C PHE A 179 14.31 -8.40 -4.49
N MET A 180 15.48 -7.89 -4.05
CA MET A 180 16.47 -7.35 -4.99
C MET A 180 16.93 -8.41 -5.98
N MET A 181 17.11 -9.67 -5.57
CA MET A 181 17.39 -10.76 -6.51
C MET A 181 16.22 -11.05 -7.45
N TYR A 182 14.96 -10.96 -7.00
CA TYR A 182 13.80 -11.13 -7.88
C TYR A 182 13.71 -10.00 -8.91
N TYR A 183 13.89 -8.74 -8.51
CA TYR A 183 13.94 -7.62 -9.45
C TYR A 183 15.21 -7.62 -10.30
N LEU A 184 16.36 -8.07 -9.80
CA LEU A 184 17.58 -8.25 -10.59
C LEU A 184 17.41 -9.40 -11.60
N VAL A 185 16.74 -10.50 -11.24
CA VAL A 185 16.39 -11.58 -12.16
C VAL A 185 15.34 -11.13 -13.17
N CYS A 186 14.35 -10.34 -12.77
CA CYS A 186 13.39 -9.73 -13.69
C CYS A 186 14.08 -8.69 -14.59
N PHE A 187 15.04 -7.91 -14.08
CA PHE A 187 15.78 -6.91 -14.84
C PHE A 187 16.79 -7.56 -15.80
N LEU A 188 17.47 -8.63 -15.38
CA LEU A 188 18.34 -9.45 -16.23
C LEU A 188 17.54 -10.22 -17.28
N ALA A 189 16.38 -10.80 -16.91
CA ALA A 189 15.46 -11.44 -17.86
C ALA A 189 14.79 -10.44 -18.81
N TYR A 190 14.67 -9.17 -18.43
CA TYR A 190 14.19 -8.09 -19.29
C TYR A 190 15.31 -7.56 -20.19
N SER A 191 16.56 -7.49 -19.72
CA SER A 191 17.72 -7.10 -20.54
C SER A 191 18.11 -8.15 -21.58
N GLU A 192 17.89 -9.45 -21.31
CA GLU A 192 18.11 -10.51 -22.30
C GLU A 192 16.97 -10.59 -23.34
N ARG A 193 15.77 -10.06 -23.05
CA ARG A 193 14.66 -9.99 -24.01
C ARG A 193 14.75 -8.84 -25.01
N LEU A 194 15.67 -7.90 -24.82
CA LEU A 194 15.96 -6.85 -25.82
C LEU A 194 17.07 -7.23 -26.81
N LEU A 195 17.71 -8.40 -26.65
CA LEU A 195 18.78 -8.87 -27.55
C LEU A 195 18.38 -10.02 -28.49
N ASN A 196 17.18 -10.60 -28.38
CA ASN A 196 16.77 -11.76 -29.19
C ASN A 196 15.47 -11.55 -29.99
N TRP A 197 15.29 -10.38 -30.60
CA TRP A 197 14.28 -10.16 -31.66
C TRP A 197 14.90 -9.94 -33.05
N THR A 198 16.08 -10.49 -33.28
CA THR A 198 16.55 -10.81 -34.63
C THR A 198 16.84 -12.29 -34.70
N GLN A 199 15.99 -13.01 -35.45
CA GLN A 199 16.09 -14.41 -35.90
C GLN A 199 15.27 -15.45 -35.12
N PHE A 200 14.18 -15.83 -35.81
CA PHE A 200 13.35 -17.04 -35.74
C PHE A 200 12.35 -17.20 -34.58
#